data_AF-A0A3D8JSK0-F1
#
_entry.id   AF-A0A3D8JSK0-F1
#
_cell.length_a   1.000
_cell.length_b   1.000
_cell.length_c   1.000
_cell.angle_alpha   90.00
_cell.angle_beta   90.00
_cell.angle_gamma   90.00
#
_symmetry.space_group_name_H-M   'P 1'
#
loop_
_entity.id
_entity.type
_entity.pdbx_description
1 polymer ?
#
loop_
_entity_poly.entity_id
_entity_poly.type
_entity_poly.pdbx_seq_one_letter_code
_entity_poly.pdbx_strand_id
1 'polypeptide(L)'
;MRLLTLLRALVVVPLAVSTALCVAGSAAAASNDTGTATASGNGGATYRIDIHDFAFSPKELTVPAGARIVWTNRDDEPHTVISAGGAFKPSQALDTDDSFATVLDKPGTYAYFCGIHPMMVGKIVVH
;
A
#
# COMPACT_ATOMS: atom_id res chain seq x y z
N MET A 1 26.50 18.55 35.73
CA MET A 1 25.32 19.09 36.43
C MET A 1 24.11 19.04 35.51
N ARG A 2 23.23 18.05 35.70
CA ARG A 2 21.77 18.22 35.67
C ARG A 2 21.16 16.97 36.30
N LEU A 3 20.46 17.24 37.38
CA LEU A 3 20.08 16.38 38.48
C LEU A 3 18.89 15.50 38.09
N LEU A 4 18.85 14.29 38.68
CA LEU A 4 17.78 13.32 38.60
C LEU A 4 16.46 13.88 39.17
N THR A 5 15.33 13.48 38.58
CA THR A 5 14.11 13.23 39.38
C THR A 5 13.22 12.19 38.70
N LEU A 6 13.24 10.98 39.28
CA LEU A 6 12.21 9.96 39.16
C LEU A 6 10.95 10.44 39.90
N LEU A 7 9.76 10.21 39.36
CA LEU A 7 8.59 9.87 40.19
C LEU A 7 7.55 9.09 39.39
N ARG A 8 7.40 7.81 39.74
CA ARG A 8 6.26 6.96 39.40
C ARG A 8 5.07 7.36 40.27
N ALA A 9 3.88 7.47 39.69
CA ALA A 9 2.63 7.39 40.44
C ALA A 9 1.71 6.37 39.76
N LEU A 10 1.51 5.25 40.45
CA LEU A 10 0.51 4.23 40.16
C LEU A 10 -0.86 4.79 40.58
N VAL A 11 -1.85 4.78 39.70
CA VAL A 11 -3.24 5.12 40.08
C VAL A 11 -4.10 3.85 40.01
N VAL A 12 -4.80 3.62 41.12
CA VAL A 12 -5.62 2.46 41.46
C VAL A 12 -6.99 2.53 40.75
N VAL A 13 -7.44 1.38 40.23
CA VAL A 13 -8.76 1.15 39.62
C VAL A 13 -9.82 0.90 40.69
N PRO A 14 -11.03 1.49 40.61
CA PRO A 14 -12.19 0.98 41.34
C PRO A 14 -13.08 0.11 40.44
N LEU A 15 -13.39 -1.08 40.94
CA LEU A 15 -14.40 -2.01 40.45
C LEU A 15 -15.77 -1.59 41.00
N ALA A 16 -16.78 -1.41 40.15
CA ALA A 16 -18.17 -1.28 40.56
C ALA A 16 -19.02 -2.33 39.83
N VAL A 17 -19.62 -3.22 40.62
CA VAL A 17 -20.59 -4.22 40.20
C VAL A 17 -21.98 -3.67 40.52
N SER A 18 -22.86 -3.59 39.51
CA SER A 18 -24.29 -3.34 39.71
C SER A 18 -25.09 -4.30 38.86
N THR A 19 -25.85 -5.18 39.52
CA THR A 19 -26.83 -6.09 38.94
C THR A 19 -28.16 -5.36 38.71
N ALA A 20 -28.74 -5.49 37.52
CA ALA A 20 -30.16 -5.21 37.29
C ALA A 20 -30.74 -6.26 36.34
N LEU A 21 -31.82 -6.89 36.78
CA LEU A 21 -32.53 -8.01 36.17
C LEU A 21 -33.87 -7.54 35.58
N CYS A 22 -34.20 -8.11 34.41
CA CYS A 22 -35.50 -8.30 33.72
C CYS A 22 -36.36 -7.08 33.30
N VAL A 23 -36.75 -7.03 32.02
CA VAL A 23 -38.07 -7.49 31.49
C VAL A 23 -38.03 -7.50 29.95
N ALA A 24 -38.63 -8.53 29.35
CA ALA A 24 -38.77 -8.72 27.92
C ALA A 24 -39.81 -7.78 27.28
N GLY A 25 -39.55 -7.32 26.06
CA GLY A 25 -40.53 -6.68 25.19
C GLY A 25 -40.05 -6.71 23.75
N SER A 26 -40.65 -7.56 22.92
CA SER A 26 -40.44 -7.60 21.47
C SER A 26 -41.38 -6.62 20.77
N ALA A 27 -40.84 -5.72 19.97
CA ALA A 27 -41.52 -5.15 18.80
C ALA A 27 -40.48 -4.61 17.83
N ALA A 28 -40.46 -5.17 16.61
CA ALA A 28 -39.64 -4.72 15.51
C ALA A 28 -40.11 -3.34 15.02
N ALA A 29 -39.15 -2.45 14.74
CA ALA A 29 -39.35 -1.33 13.84
C ALA A 29 -38.10 -1.23 12.95
N ALA A 30 -38.29 -1.57 11.68
CA ALA A 30 -37.31 -1.36 10.64
C ALA A 30 -37.10 0.15 10.44
N SER A 31 -35.87 0.61 10.58
CA SER A 31 -35.43 1.88 10.02
C SER A 31 -34.40 1.56 8.95
N ASN A 32 -34.87 1.61 7.69
CA ASN A 32 -34.01 1.73 6.52
C ASN A 32 -33.26 3.05 6.64
N ASP A 33 -32.04 3.03 7.18
CA ASP A 33 -31.14 4.15 7.05
C ASP A 33 -30.22 3.95 5.86
N THR A 34 -30.24 4.99 5.03
CA THR A 34 -29.70 5.07 3.70
C THR A 34 -28.23 5.41 3.84
N GLY A 35 -27.36 4.42 3.66
CA GLY A 35 -25.95 4.64 3.92
C GLY A 35 -25.05 3.47 3.54
N THR A 36 -25.35 2.75 2.46
CA THR A 36 -24.29 1.96 1.81
C THR A 36 -23.28 2.95 1.24
N ALA A 37 -22.25 3.23 2.03
CA ALA A 37 -21.00 3.78 1.55
C ALA A 37 -20.45 2.78 0.53
N THR A 38 -20.86 2.93 -0.72
CA THR A 38 -20.21 2.31 -1.86
C THR A 38 -18.89 3.04 -2.06
N ALA A 39 -17.92 2.77 -1.20
CA ALA A 39 -16.52 2.80 -1.63
C ALA A 39 -16.33 1.58 -2.54
N SER A 40 -16.95 1.61 -3.72
CA SER A 40 -16.45 0.84 -4.86
C SER A 40 -15.16 1.53 -5.27
N GLY A 41 -14.12 1.34 -4.47
CA GLY A 41 -12.79 1.53 -4.98
C GLY A 41 -12.65 0.52 -6.10
N ASN A 42 -12.70 0.98 -7.34
CA ASN A 42 -12.10 0.27 -8.47
C ASN A 42 -10.57 0.21 -8.25
N GLY A 43 -10.14 -0.33 -7.11
CA GLY A 43 -8.76 -0.67 -6.86
C GLY A 43 -8.51 -1.91 -7.70
N GLY A 44 -8.06 -1.72 -8.93
CA GLY A 44 -7.60 -2.82 -9.76
C GLY A 44 -6.62 -3.70 -8.98
N ALA A 45 -6.56 -4.98 -9.35
CA ALA A 45 -5.69 -5.94 -8.68
C ALA A 45 -4.26 -5.38 -8.56
N THR A 46 -3.61 -5.65 -7.43
CA THR A 46 -2.23 -5.23 -7.18
C THR A 46 -1.26 -6.29 -7.70
N TYR A 47 -0.35 -5.87 -8.57
CA TYR A 47 0.73 -6.68 -9.12
C TYR A 47 2.07 -6.18 -8.61
N ARG A 48 3.01 -7.10 -8.38
CA ARG A 48 4.31 -6.78 -7.78
C ARG A 48 5.46 -7.10 -8.73
N ILE A 49 6.49 -6.28 -8.65
CA ILE A 49 7.79 -6.47 -9.30
C ILE A 49 8.84 -6.26 -8.20
N ASP A 50 9.61 -7.29 -7.88
CA ASP A 50 10.75 -7.10 -6.98
C ASP A 50 11.96 -6.60 -7.80
N ILE A 51 12.81 -5.80 -7.16
CA ILE A 51 14.13 -5.44 -7.68
C ILE A 51 15.14 -6.28 -6.92
N HIS A 52 15.80 -7.21 -7.59
CA HIS A 52 16.86 -8.03 -6.99
C HIS A 52 17.92 -8.39 -8.03
N ASP A 53 19.15 -8.63 -7.59
CA ASP A 53 20.29 -8.98 -8.44
C ASP A 53 20.50 -7.97 -9.59
N PHE A 54 20.30 -6.67 -9.32
CA PHE A 54 20.32 -5.62 -10.35
C PHE A 54 19.37 -5.93 -11.51
N ALA A 55 18.18 -6.45 -11.22
CA ALA A 55 17.15 -6.75 -12.22
C ALA A 55 15.74 -6.48 -11.71
N PHE A 56 14.82 -6.18 -12.63
CA PHE A 56 13.38 -6.18 -12.34
C PHE A 56 12.82 -7.60 -12.51
N SER A 57 12.08 -8.08 -11.51
CA SER A 57 11.55 -9.44 -11.46
C SER A 57 10.04 -9.44 -11.14
N PRO A 58 9.17 -9.84 -12.10
CA PRO A 58 9.52 -10.29 -13.44
C PRO A 58 9.99 -9.12 -14.33
N LYS A 59 10.83 -9.44 -15.33
CA LYS A 59 11.28 -8.47 -16.35
C LYS A 59 10.13 -7.97 -17.23
N GLU A 60 9.14 -8.83 -17.47
CA GLU A 60 7.92 -8.54 -18.21
C GLU A 60 6.71 -8.89 -17.33
N LEU A 61 5.83 -7.91 -17.14
CA LEU A 61 4.59 -8.08 -16.40
C LEU A 61 3.39 -7.79 -17.32
N THR A 62 2.41 -8.68 -17.36
CA THR A 62 1.15 -8.46 -18.10
C THR A 62 0.00 -8.28 -17.12
N VAL A 63 -0.79 -7.21 -17.29
CA VAL A 63 -1.86 -6.81 -16.36
C VAL A 63 -3.08 -6.25 -17.11
N PRO A 64 -4.28 -6.28 -16.52
CA PRO A 64 -5.43 -5.54 -17.08
C PRO A 64 -5.25 -4.02 -16.88
N ALA A 65 -5.89 -3.23 -17.74
CA ALA A 65 -6.03 -1.79 -17.55
C ALA A 65 -6.63 -1.46 -16.16
N GLY A 66 -6.04 -0.48 -15.48
CA GLY A 66 -6.40 -0.07 -14.12
C GLY A 66 -5.71 -0.86 -13.01
N ALA A 67 -4.83 -1.80 -13.36
CA ALA A 67 -4.01 -2.50 -12.38
C ALA A 67 -3.08 -1.55 -11.62
N ARG A 68 -2.93 -1.80 -10.32
CA ARG A 68 -1.91 -1.15 -9.48
C ARG A 68 -0.63 -1.97 -9.55
N ILE A 69 0.46 -1.38 -10.03
CA ILE A 69 1.77 -2.02 -10.07
C ILE A 69 2.64 -1.47 -8.93
N VAL A 70 3.31 -2.35 -8.21
CA VAL A 70 4.21 -2.01 -7.10
C VAL A 70 5.58 -2.60 -7.36
N TRP A 71 6.60 -1.76 -7.33
CA TRP A 71 7.99 -2.18 -7.27
C TRP A 71 8.44 -2.16 -5.81
N THR A 72 9.17 -3.17 -5.37
CA THR A 72 9.85 -3.18 -4.08
C THR A 72 11.32 -3.48 -4.28
N ASN A 73 12.20 -2.67 -3.70
CA ASN A 73 13.62 -2.94 -3.76
C ASN A 73 13.99 -4.04 -2.75
N ARG A 74 14.62 -5.12 -3.22
CA ARG A 74 15.14 -6.23 -2.42
C ARG A 74 16.67 -6.34 -2.50
N ASP A 75 17.32 -5.41 -3.19
CA ASP A 75 18.77 -5.26 -3.16
C ASP A 75 19.19 -4.33 -2.00
N ASP A 76 20.47 -4.42 -1.64
CA ASP A 76 21.14 -3.47 -0.73
C ASP A 76 21.50 -2.15 -1.44
N GLU A 77 21.47 -2.13 -2.77
CA GLU A 77 21.79 -0.95 -3.58
C GLU A 77 20.52 -0.16 -3.91
N PRO A 78 20.54 1.18 -3.85
CA PRO A 78 19.42 2.00 -4.27
C PRO A 78 19.08 1.83 -5.76
N HIS A 79 17.78 1.82 -6.05
CA HIS A 79 17.26 1.76 -7.41
C HIS A 79 16.18 2.80 -7.67
N THR A 80 15.89 3.06 -8.94
CA THR A 80 14.78 3.92 -9.37
C THR A 80 13.93 3.23 -10.42
N VAL A 81 12.71 3.70 -10.61
CA VAL A 81 11.79 3.23 -11.66
C VAL A 81 11.40 4.41 -12.52
N ILE A 82 11.89 4.45 -13.77
CA ILE A 82 11.68 5.55 -14.71
C ILE A 82 10.98 5.03 -15.96
N SER A 83 9.81 5.60 -16.27
CA SER A 83 9.12 5.32 -17.54
C SER A 83 9.89 5.90 -18.72
N ALA A 84 10.26 5.06 -19.69
CA ALA A 84 10.97 5.51 -20.90
C ALA A 84 10.10 6.44 -21.77
N GLY A 85 8.78 6.22 -21.77
CA GLY A 85 7.81 7.04 -22.51
C GLY A 85 7.08 8.09 -21.66
N GLY A 86 7.47 8.28 -20.39
CA GLY A 86 6.84 9.25 -19.50
C GLY A 86 5.40 8.92 -19.11
N ALA A 87 5.01 7.64 -19.15
CA ALA A 87 3.64 7.20 -18.83
C ALA A 87 3.28 7.36 -17.34
N PHE A 88 4.30 7.40 -16.48
CA PHE A 88 4.18 7.66 -15.05
C PHE A 88 5.37 8.50 -14.56
N LYS A 89 5.21 9.18 -13.42
CA LYS A 89 6.28 9.97 -12.79
C LYS A 89 7.41 9.04 -12.30
N PRO A 90 8.69 9.44 -12.42
CA PRO A 90 9.78 8.64 -11.88
C PRO A 90 9.64 8.47 -10.36
N SER A 91 10.08 7.32 -9.84
CA SER A 91 10.21 7.13 -8.40
C SER A 91 11.30 8.02 -7.81
N GLN A 92 11.30 8.19 -6.49
CA GLN A 92 12.53 8.53 -5.78
C GLN A 92 13.51 7.35 -5.81
N ALA A 93 14.75 7.54 -5.35
CA ALA A 93 15.61 6.41 -5.04
C ALA A 93 14.92 5.55 -3.98
N LEU A 94 14.82 4.26 -4.25
CA LEU A 94 14.27 3.25 -3.36
C LEU A 94 15.44 2.57 -2.67
N ASP A 95 15.59 2.75 -1.36
CA ASP A 95 16.52 1.97 -0.56
C ASP A 95 15.96 0.55 -0.32
N THR A 96 16.66 -0.31 0.41
CA THR A 96 16.19 -1.67 0.73
C THR A 96 14.79 -1.63 1.36
N ASP A 97 13.90 -2.49 0.84
CA ASP A 97 12.48 -2.62 1.19
C ASP A 97 11.58 -1.41 0.89
N ASP A 98 12.13 -0.30 0.37
CA ASP A 98 11.31 0.79 -0.14
C ASP A 98 10.50 0.35 -1.36
N SER A 99 9.37 1.03 -1.58
CA SER A 99 8.45 0.67 -2.64
C SER A 99 7.94 1.89 -3.41
N PHE A 100 7.72 1.69 -4.71
CA PHE A 100 7.09 2.64 -5.61
C PHE A 100 5.84 2.01 -6.23
N ALA A 101 4.80 2.80 -6.46
CA ALA A 101 3.58 2.30 -7.08
C ALA A 101 3.01 3.25 -8.12
N THR A 102 2.42 2.66 -9.15
CA THR A 102 1.69 3.41 -10.18
C THR A 102 0.45 2.63 -10.65
N VAL A 103 -0.42 3.31 -11.38
CA VAL A 103 -1.59 2.73 -12.04
C VAL A 103 -1.51 3.05 -13.52
N LEU A 104 -1.77 2.06 -14.37
CA LEU A 104 -1.79 2.21 -15.83
C LEU A 104 -3.18 1.85 -16.37
N ASP A 105 -3.94 2.87 -16.79
CA ASP A 105 -5.35 2.73 -17.19
C ASP A 105 -5.57 2.54 -18.69
N LYS A 106 -4.50 2.56 -19.49
CA LYS A 106 -4.60 2.49 -20.96
C LYS A 106 -3.90 1.22 -21.45
N PRO A 107 -4.52 0.44 -22.36
CA PRO A 107 -3.84 -0.67 -23.01
C PRO A 107 -2.59 -0.19 -23.77
N GLY A 108 -1.53 -0.99 -23.74
CA GLY A 108 -0.26 -0.65 -24.37
C GLY A 108 0.95 -1.37 -23.77
N THR A 109 2.12 -1.12 -24.33
CA THR A 109 3.40 -1.59 -23.78
C THR A 109 4.19 -0.42 -23.20
N TYR A 110 4.59 -0.56 -21.95
CA TYR A 110 5.26 0.47 -21.17
C TYR A 110 6.66 0.00 -20.79
N ALA A 111 7.67 0.46 -21.54
CA ALA A 111 9.07 0.23 -21.19
C ALA A 111 9.52 1.16 -20.05
N TYR A 112 10.35 0.65 -19.16
CA TYR A 112 10.91 1.40 -18.05
C TYR A 112 12.31 0.88 -17.70
N PHE A 113 13.06 1.68 -16.95
CA PHE A 113 14.45 1.39 -16.60
C PHE A 113 14.83 1.99 -15.24
N CYS A 114 15.96 1.55 -14.69
CA CYS A 114 16.59 2.19 -13.52
C CYS A 114 17.50 3.33 -13.98
N GLY A 115 17.32 4.53 -13.44
CA GLY A 115 18.16 5.69 -13.75
C GLY A 115 19.59 5.62 -13.24
N ILE A 116 19.85 4.82 -12.20
CA ILE A 116 21.18 4.62 -11.60
C ILE A 116 21.95 3.52 -12.36
N HIS A 117 21.23 2.48 -12.79
CA HIS A 117 21.76 1.32 -13.50
C HIS A 117 21.03 1.15 -14.85
N PRO A 118 21.40 1.89 -15.92
CA PRO A 118 20.59 1.99 -17.14
C PRO A 118 20.41 0.68 -17.93
N MET A 119 21.21 -0.34 -17.65
CA MET A 119 21.05 -1.67 -18.24
C MET A 119 19.89 -2.46 -17.62
N MET A 120 19.40 -2.05 -16.45
CA MET A 120 18.21 -2.62 -15.82
C MET A 120 16.97 -2.11 -16.54
N VAL A 121 16.36 -2.97 -17.34
CA VAL A 121 15.18 -2.64 -18.14
C VAL A 121 14.07 -3.64 -17.90
N GLY A 122 12.84 -3.14 -17.85
CA GLY A 122 11.63 -3.96 -17.78
C GLY A 122 10.53 -3.40 -18.69
N LYS A 123 9.46 -4.17 -18.85
CA LYS A 123 8.25 -3.68 -19.52
C LYS A 123 6.98 -4.19 -18.86
N ILE A 124 5.93 -3.38 -18.94
CA ILE A 124 4.56 -3.77 -18.56
C ILE A 124 3.71 -3.80 -19.83
N VAL A 125 2.98 -4.89 -20.03
CA VAL A 125 1.94 -5.00 -21.07
C VAL A 125 0.59 -4.85 -20.38
N VAL A 126 -0.16 -3.82 -20.78
CA VAL A 126 -1.51 -3.55 -20.29
C VAL A 126 -2.51 -3.95 -21.36
N HIS A 127 -3.50 -4.76 -21.00
CA HIS A 127 -4.55 -5.27 -21.90
C HIS A 127 -5.95 -4.85 -21.47
#